data_AF-A0A2N2M866-F1
#
_entry.id   AF-A0A2N2M866-F1
#
_cell.length_a   1.000
_cell.length_b   1.000
_cell.length_c   1.000
_cell.angle_alpha   90.00
_cell.angle_beta   90.00
_cell.angle_gamma   90.00
#
_symmetry.space_group_name_H-M   'P 1'
#
loop_
_entity.id
_entity.type
_entity.pdbx_description
1 polymer ?
#
loop_
_entity_poly.entity_id
_entity_poly.type
_entity_poly.pdbx_seq_one_letter_code
_entity_poly.pdbx_strand_id
1 'polypeptide(L)'
;LAGALVAILLIGTTSRYMQDDYCYAALLRGNFWQQQVDAYLHETTFSGNRFALTLFMGISELFGPASTRYVPPFMLLAWLACIYFFIRQLPWFTRKEGINRLESFVIAGVVVLFTLAMAPNWVQVYFWRAGMFPYLAPLVSSSLLMGLLAKSLFAERSRWFWLTLVPLTAFLTGGFSEIAVVTELAMLGLTLLAMLIMKKDKKRSFYLSDWLSSDAVLLSP
;
A
#
# COMPACT_ATOMS: atom_id res chain seq x y z
N LEU A 1 -20.81 7.92 4.45
CA LEU A 1 -19.57 7.51 3.74
C LEU A 1 -19.31 8.36 2.49
N ALA A 2 -20.13 8.26 1.44
CA ALA A 2 -19.91 8.96 0.17
C ALA A 2 -19.78 10.49 0.33
N GLY A 3 -20.67 11.12 1.11
CA GLY A 3 -20.58 12.56 1.39
C GLY A 3 -19.27 12.98 2.07
N ALA A 4 -18.77 12.17 3.02
CA ALA A 4 -17.49 12.43 3.68
C ALA A 4 -16.30 12.28 2.72
N LEU A 5 -16.31 11.24 1.86
CA LEU A 5 -15.30 11.06 0.82
C LEU A 5 -15.31 12.23 -0.18
N VAL A 6 -16.48 12.65 -0.66
CA VAL A 6 -16.59 13.79 -1.58
C VAL A 6 -16.08 15.06 -0.91
N ALA A 7 -16.47 15.33 0.34
CA ALA A 7 -16.03 16.51 1.06
C ALA A 7 -14.50 16.56 1.20
N ILE A 8 -13.87 15.46 1.61
CA ILE A 8 -12.41 15.45 1.80
C ILE A 8 -11.65 15.54 0.47
N LEU A 9 -12.16 14.93 -0.60
CA LEU A 9 -11.58 15.08 -1.95
C LEU A 9 -11.63 16.53 -2.41
N LEU A 10 -12.77 17.21 -2.20
CA LEU A 10 -12.93 18.62 -2.54
C LEU A 10 -11.99 19.51 -1.73
N ILE A 11 -11.89 19.30 -0.41
CA ILE A 11 -11.00 20.09 0.44
C ILE A 11 -9.53 19.86 0.03
N GLY A 12 -9.15 18.63 -0.35
CA GLY A 12 -7.81 18.32 -0.87
C GLY A 12 -7.41 19.17 -2.09
N THR A 13 -8.38 19.64 -2.90
CA THR A 13 -8.10 20.53 -4.04
C THR A 13 -7.65 21.94 -3.66
N THR A 14 -7.74 22.30 -2.38
CA THR A 14 -7.32 23.60 -1.87
C THR A 14 -5.85 23.64 -1.44
N SER A 15 -5.14 22.51 -1.49
CA SER A 15 -3.72 22.39 -1.16
C SER A 15 -2.83 23.32 -1.98
N ARG A 16 -1.74 23.76 -1.34
CA ARG A 16 -0.69 24.62 -1.89
C ARG A 16 0.66 24.11 -1.39
N TYR A 17 1.77 24.66 -1.91
CA TYR A 17 3.07 24.39 -1.32
C TYR A 17 3.12 24.78 0.15
N MET A 18 3.71 23.90 0.94
CA MET A 18 3.93 24.09 2.36
C MET A 18 5.33 23.59 2.73
N GLN A 19 6.03 24.34 3.58
CA GLN A 19 7.31 23.93 4.19
C GLN A 19 8.30 23.37 3.15
N ASP A 20 8.73 22.12 3.32
CA ASP A 20 9.74 21.47 2.49
C ASP A 20 9.34 21.33 1.02
N ASP A 21 8.05 21.49 0.68
CA ASP A 21 7.60 21.50 -0.71
C ASP A 21 8.34 22.57 -1.53
N TYR A 22 8.67 23.72 -0.91
CA TYR A 22 9.45 24.77 -1.56
C TYR A 22 10.88 24.33 -1.85
N CYS A 23 11.50 23.56 -0.95
CA CYS A 23 12.85 23.03 -1.12
C CYS A 23 12.89 21.98 -2.23
N TYR A 24 11.93 21.05 -2.22
CA TYR A 24 11.76 20.09 -3.32
C TYR A 24 11.53 20.80 -4.66
N ALA A 25 10.67 21.82 -4.69
CA ALA A 25 10.41 22.59 -5.91
C ALA A 25 11.64 23.37 -6.38
N ALA A 26 12.50 23.86 -5.49
CA ALA A 26 13.72 24.56 -5.87
C ALA A 26 14.78 23.60 -6.45
N LEU A 27 14.97 22.44 -5.82
CA LEU A 27 16.03 21.48 -6.16
C LEU A 27 15.67 20.56 -7.33
N LEU A 28 14.38 20.23 -7.51
CA LEU A 28 13.89 19.35 -8.57
C LEU A 28 13.37 20.11 -9.81
N ARG A 29 13.81 21.37 -9.99
CA ARG A 29 13.50 22.20 -11.17
C ARG A 29 14.60 22.15 -12.21
N GLY A 30 14.37 21.53 -13.36
CA GLY A 30 15.35 21.48 -14.45
C GLY A 30 15.39 20.12 -15.11
N ASN A 31 16.59 19.57 -15.31
CA ASN A 31 16.74 18.23 -15.88
C ASN A 31 16.28 17.19 -14.86
N PHE A 32 15.11 16.59 -15.14
CA PHE A 32 14.45 15.64 -14.26
C PHE A 32 15.37 14.52 -13.76
N TRP A 33 16.06 13.82 -14.67
CA TRP A 33 16.87 12.65 -14.33
C TRP A 33 18.14 13.02 -13.57
N GLN A 34 18.82 14.08 -14.02
CA GLN A 34 20.01 14.58 -13.33
C GLN A 34 19.67 14.95 -11.88
N GLN A 35 18.52 15.58 -11.66
CA GLN A 35 18.08 16.00 -10.33
C GLN A 35 17.70 14.84 -9.43
N GLN A 36 17.17 13.74 -9.97
CA GLN A 36 16.96 12.53 -9.17
C GLN A 36 18.29 11.95 -8.68
N VAL A 37 19.28 11.90 -9.57
CA VAL A 37 20.62 11.40 -9.24
C VAL A 37 21.31 12.33 -8.24
N ASP A 38 21.27 13.64 -8.47
CA ASP A 38 21.91 14.63 -7.60
C ASP A 38 21.28 14.63 -6.20
N ALA A 39 19.95 14.57 -6.12
CA ALA A 39 19.24 14.50 -4.84
C ALA A 39 19.53 13.22 -4.04
N TYR A 40 19.95 12.14 -4.72
CA TYR A 40 20.33 10.88 -4.07
C TYR A 40 21.80 10.84 -3.66
N LEU A 41 22.70 11.34 -4.50
CA LEU A 41 24.15 11.23 -4.30
C LEU A 41 24.77 12.39 -3.53
N HIS A 42 24.10 13.54 -3.46
CA HIS A 42 24.61 14.73 -2.78
C HIS A 42 23.73 15.11 -1.60
N GLU A 43 24.35 15.77 -0.62
CA GLU A 43 23.63 16.33 0.52
C GLU A 43 22.68 17.43 0.03
N THR A 44 21.42 17.35 0.46
CA THR A 44 20.38 18.34 0.16
C THR A 44 19.63 18.73 1.42
N THR A 45 18.70 19.66 1.31
CA THR A 45 17.86 20.12 2.42
C THR A 45 16.80 19.09 2.86
N PHE A 46 16.77 17.90 2.25
CA PHE A 46 15.86 16.81 2.59
C PHE A 46 16.58 15.46 2.52
N SER A 47 15.95 14.40 3.02
CA SER A 47 16.52 13.06 3.08
C SER A 47 16.62 12.42 1.69
N GLY A 48 17.83 12.47 1.09
CA GLY A 48 18.10 11.96 -0.27
C GLY A 48 17.92 10.45 -0.44
N ASN A 49 18.02 9.68 0.65
CA ASN A 49 17.78 8.23 0.67
C ASN A 49 16.31 7.84 0.39
N ARG A 50 15.37 8.78 0.44
CA ARG A 50 13.95 8.57 0.13
C ARG A 50 13.69 8.71 -1.39
N PHE A 51 14.31 7.83 -2.17
CA PHE A 51 14.32 7.94 -3.62
C PHE A 51 12.93 7.90 -4.28
N ALA A 52 11.97 7.14 -3.75
CA ALA A 52 10.61 7.10 -4.32
C ALA A 52 9.87 8.41 -4.00
N LEU A 53 10.02 8.94 -2.79
CA LEU A 53 9.50 10.26 -2.44
C LEU A 53 10.04 11.31 -3.42
N THR A 54 11.37 11.38 -3.59
CA THR A 54 12.02 12.34 -4.48
C THR A 54 11.54 12.18 -5.92
N LEU A 55 11.42 10.95 -6.41
CA LEU A 55 10.89 10.62 -7.73
C LEU A 55 9.48 11.19 -7.95
N PHE A 56 8.55 10.90 -7.02
CA PHE A 56 7.17 11.36 -7.16
C PHE A 56 7.02 12.86 -6.90
N MET A 57 7.86 13.47 -6.06
CA MET A 57 7.95 14.93 -5.96
C MET A 57 8.41 15.51 -7.29
N GLY A 58 9.46 14.98 -7.91
CA GLY A 58 9.93 15.41 -9.22
C GLY A 58 8.85 15.30 -10.30
N ILE A 59 8.11 14.17 -10.34
CA ILE A 59 7.00 13.99 -11.28
C ILE A 59 5.93 15.06 -11.04
N SER A 60 5.59 15.34 -9.78
CA SER A 60 4.65 16.40 -9.43
C SER A 60 5.14 17.78 -9.86
N GLU A 61 6.44 18.05 -9.77
CA GLU A 61 7.06 19.31 -10.20
C GLU A 61 7.09 19.52 -11.71
N LEU A 62 7.01 18.46 -12.52
CA LEU A 62 6.81 18.59 -13.98
C LEU A 62 5.50 19.33 -14.34
N PHE A 63 4.51 19.28 -13.45
CA PHE A 63 3.24 19.99 -13.59
C PHE A 63 3.20 21.30 -12.76
N GLY A 64 4.32 21.66 -12.14
CA GLY A 64 4.50 22.86 -11.34
C GLY A 64 3.61 22.93 -10.10
N PRO A 65 3.42 24.14 -9.53
CA PRO A 65 2.68 24.33 -8.28
C PRO A 65 1.22 23.91 -8.35
N ALA A 66 0.61 23.89 -9.54
CA ALA A 66 -0.78 23.49 -9.72
C ALA A 66 -1.01 22.02 -9.35
N SER A 67 0.02 21.16 -9.47
CA SER A 67 -0.04 19.75 -9.08
C SER A 67 -0.47 19.54 -7.63
N THR A 68 -0.08 20.46 -6.74
CA THR A 68 -0.38 20.40 -5.29
C THR A 68 -1.86 20.26 -4.98
N ARG A 69 -2.74 20.74 -5.86
CA ARG A 69 -4.20 20.63 -5.74
C ARG A 69 -4.72 19.25 -6.11
N TYR A 70 -4.03 18.52 -6.97
CA TYR A 70 -4.52 17.25 -7.52
C TYR A 70 -3.91 16.05 -6.82
N VAL A 71 -2.68 16.17 -6.29
CA VAL A 71 -2.00 15.05 -5.62
C VAL A 71 -2.80 14.52 -4.41
N PRO A 72 -3.31 15.35 -3.48
CA PRO A 72 -4.09 14.84 -2.34
C PRO A 72 -5.34 14.04 -2.74
N PRO A 73 -6.28 14.55 -3.56
CA PRO A 73 -7.45 13.76 -3.94
C PRO A 73 -7.06 12.52 -4.75
N PHE A 74 -6.04 12.61 -5.60
CA PHE A 74 -5.53 11.44 -6.34
C PHE A 74 -4.98 10.37 -5.38
N MET A 75 -4.18 10.75 -4.38
CA MET A 75 -3.61 9.82 -3.42
C MET A 75 -4.68 9.11 -2.59
N LEU A 76 -5.74 9.83 -2.19
CA LEU A 76 -6.85 9.24 -1.45
C LEU A 76 -7.66 8.24 -2.30
N LEU A 77 -7.92 8.58 -3.57
CA LEU A 77 -8.61 7.70 -4.50
C LEU A 77 -7.75 6.47 -4.84
N ALA A 78 -6.45 6.65 -5.02
CA ALA A 78 -5.50 5.56 -5.23
C ALA A 78 -5.50 4.62 -4.01
N TRP A 79 -5.45 5.17 -2.80
CA TRP A 79 -5.50 4.36 -1.58
C TRP A 79 -6.80 3.57 -1.46
N LEU A 80 -7.94 4.23 -1.69
CA LEU A 80 -9.25 3.58 -1.70
C LEU A 80 -9.30 2.43 -2.71
N ALA A 81 -8.77 2.65 -3.92
CA ALA A 81 -8.69 1.63 -4.96
C ALA A 81 -7.79 0.45 -4.54
N CYS A 82 -6.65 0.71 -3.90
CA CYS A 82 -5.72 -0.31 -3.43
C CYS A 82 -6.32 -1.16 -2.29
N ILE A 83 -6.98 -0.54 -1.31
CA ILE A 83 -7.66 -1.26 -0.23
C ILE A 83 -8.83 -2.09 -0.80
N TYR A 84 -9.64 -1.48 -1.68
CA TYR A 84 -10.71 -2.20 -2.37
C TYR A 84 -10.15 -3.41 -3.14
N PHE A 85 -9.09 -3.21 -3.92
CA PHE A 85 -8.42 -4.29 -4.66
C PHE A 85 -7.95 -5.40 -3.73
N PHE A 86 -7.31 -5.07 -2.61
CA PHE A 86 -6.86 -6.05 -1.61
C PHE A 86 -8.02 -6.86 -1.04
N ILE A 87 -9.09 -6.21 -0.56
CA ILE A 87 -10.29 -6.87 -0.03
C ILE A 87 -10.88 -7.84 -1.07
N ARG A 88 -10.90 -7.45 -2.35
CA ARG A 88 -11.43 -8.30 -3.44
C ARG A 88 -10.57 -9.52 -3.74
N GLN A 89 -9.30 -9.57 -3.32
CA GLN A 89 -8.44 -10.76 -3.52
C GLN A 89 -8.55 -11.78 -2.39
N LEU A 90 -9.17 -11.40 -1.28
CA LEU A 90 -9.27 -12.23 -0.09
C LEU A 90 -10.43 -13.26 -0.27
N PRO A 91 -10.16 -14.58 -0.15
CA PRO A 91 -11.09 -15.64 -0.56
C PRO A 91 -12.36 -15.73 0.31
N TRP A 92 -12.26 -15.38 1.60
CA TRP A 92 -13.37 -15.24 2.53
C TRP A 92 -14.41 -14.19 2.08
N PHE A 93 -14.02 -13.18 1.31
CA PHE A 93 -14.92 -12.14 0.82
C PHE A 93 -15.50 -12.44 -0.58
N THR A 94 -15.04 -13.49 -1.25
CA THR A 94 -15.44 -13.83 -2.63
C THR A 94 -16.23 -15.12 -2.77
N ARG A 95 -16.60 -15.79 -1.66
CA ARG A 95 -17.51 -16.96 -1.68
C ARG A 95 -18.93 -16.55 -2.10
N LYS A 96 -19.75 -17.52 -2.52
CA LYS A 96 -21.12 -17.31 -3.05
C LYS A 96 -22.06 -16.52 -2.12
N GLU A 97 -21.78 -16.54 -0.81
CA GLU A 97 -22.49 -15.79 0.25
C GLU A 97 -21.64 -14.63 0.81
N GLY A 98 -20.54 -14.30 0.14
CA GLY A 98 -19.57 -13.31 0.59
C GLY A 98 -19.96 -11.87 0.28
N ILE A 99 -19.08 -10.98 0.67
CA ILE A 99 -19.25 -9.54 0.58
C ILE A 99 -19.35 -9.09 -0.89
N ASN A 100 -20.42 -8.37 -1.22
CA ASN A 100 -20.66 -7.83 -2.55
C ASN A 100 -19.69 -6.68 -2.87
N ARG A 101 -19.69 -6.19 -4.13
CA ARG A 101 -18.76 -5.13 -4.56
C ARG A 101 -18.99 -3.80 -3.83
N LEU A 102 -20.25 -3.47 -3.56
CA LEU A 102 -20.61 -2.23 -2.86
C LEU A 102 -20.15 -2.29 -1.40
N GLU A 103 -20.39 -3.40 -0.71
CA GLU A 103 -19.93 -3.61 0.65
C GLU A 103 -18.39 -3.61 0.73
N SER A 104 -17.70 -4.23 -0.22
CA SER A 104 -16.23 -4.17 -0.31
C SER A 104 -15.73 -2.73 -0.45
N PHE A 105 -16.42 -1.92 -1.27
CA PHE A 105 -16.13 -0.49 -1.44
C PHE A 105 -16.44 0.30 -0.16
N VAL A 106 -17.53 0.00 0.53
CA VAL A 106 -17.89 0.61 1.81
C VAL A 106 -16.84 0.32 2.86
N ILE A 107 -16.42 -0.93 3.00
CA ILE A 107 -15.36 -1.33 3.94
C ILE A 107 -14.06 -0.60 3.61
N ALA A 108 -13.66 -0.56 2.34
CA ALA A 108 -12.48 0.18 1.92
C ALA A 108 -12.56 1.67 2.28
N GLY A 109 -13.72 2.30 2.03
CA GLY A 109 -13.95 3.69 2.39
C GLY A 109 -13.95 3.94 3.90
N VAL A 110 -14.50 3.02 4.70
CA VAL A 110 -14.46 3.09 6.16
C VAL A 110 -13.01 3.03 6.64
N VAL A 111 -12.22 2.06 6.15
CA VAL A 111 -10.80 1.93 6.51
C VAL A 111 -10.04 3.21 6.18
N VAL A 112 -10.18 3.75 4.97
CA VAL A 112 -9.51 5.00 4.56
C VAL A 112 -9.91 6.17 5.46
N LEU A 113 -11.22 6.41 5.64
CA LEU A 113 -11.69 7.57 6.41
C LEU A 113 -11.33 7.47 7.89
N PHE A 114 -11.50 6.31 8.52
CA PHE A 114 -11.16 6.13 9.93
C PHE A 114 -9.66 6.23 10.16
N THR A 115 -8.85 5.62 9.28
CA THR A 115 -7.39 5.72 9.42
C THR A 115 -6.94 7.17 9.30
N LEU A 116 -7.50 7.94 8.38
CA LEU A 116 -7.17 9.36 8.24
C LEU A 116 -7.69 10.21 9.39
N ALA A 117 -8.88 9.91 9.92
CA ALA A 117 -9.43 10.57 11.11
C ALA A 117 -8.62 10.30 12.38
N MET A 118 -7.94 9.14 12.44
CA MET A 118 -7.05 8.77 13.53
C MET A 118 -5.60 9.25 13.34
N ALA A 119 -5.28 9.88 12.21
CA ALA A 119 -3.94 10.40 11.99
C ALA A 119 -3.63 11.50 13.01
N PRO A 120 -2.50 11.42 13.75
CA PRO A 120 -2.13 12.43 14.76
C PRO A 120 -2.07 13.85 14.19
N ASN A 121 -1.68 13.97 12.91
CA ASN A 121 -1.69 15.21 12.16
C ASN A 121 -2.16 14.96 10.72
N TRP A 122 -3.48 15.03 10.52
CA TRP A 122 -4.09 14.82 9.20
C TRP A 122 -3.65 15.89 8.17
N VAL A 123 -3.29 17.11 8.60
CA VAL A 123 -2.79 18.16 7.69
C VAL A 123 -1.46 17.76 7.06
N GLN A 124 -0.54 17.26 7.89
CA GLN A 124 0.76 16.74 7.46
C GLN A 124 0.65 15.49 6.58
N VAL A 125 -0.28 14.60 6.90
CA VAL A 125 -0.47 13.33 6.16
C VAL A 125 -1.16 13.54 4.82
N TYR A 126 -2.07 14.52 4.71
CA TYR A 126 -2.93 14.66 3.54
C TYR A 126 -2.63 15.88 2.66
N PHE A 127 -2.39 17.07 3.24
CA PHE A 127 -2.27 18.32 2.47
C PHE A 127 -0.83 18.64 2.10
N TRP A 128 0.09 18.40 3.03
CA TRP A 128 1.51 18.69 2.83
C TRP A 128 2.15 17.57 2.01
N ARG A 129 2.62 17.86 0.79
CA ARG A 129 3.14 16.80 -0.11
C ARG A 129 4.38 16.11 0.45
N ALA A 130 5.35 16.86 0.94
CA ALA A 130 6.55 16.27 1.52
C ALA A 130 6.27 15.47 2.81
N GLY A 131 5.13 15.67 3.47
CA GLY A 131 4.61 14.80 4.54
C GLY A 131 3.77 13.63 4.02
N MET A 132 2.93 13.85 3.01
CA MET A 132 2.07 12.84 2.40
C MET A 132 2.87 11.68 1.79
N PHE A 133 3.98 11.97 1.11
CA PHE A 133 4.78 10.91 0.49
C PHE A 133 5.50 9.99 1.49
N PRO A 134 6.06 10.41 2.63
CA PRO A 134 6.63 9.48 3.62
C PRO A 134 5.60 8.81 4.54
N TYR A 135 4.35 9.27 4.58
CA TYR A 135 3.30 8.70 5.45
C TYR A 135 2.17 8.01 4.68
N LEU A 136 1.44 8.74 3.83
CA LEU A 136 0.27 8.24 3.13
C LEU A 136 0.63 7.37 1.92
N ALA A 137 1.63 7.75 1.13
CA ALA A 137 2.02 6.96 -0.05
C ALA A 137 2.47 5.53 0.30
N PRO A 138 3.24 5.28 1.39
CA PRO A 138 3.50 3.94 1.88
C PRO A 138 2.25 3.14 2.20
N LEU A 139 1.20 3.76 2.74
CA LEU A 139 -0.05 3.06 3.00
C LEU A 139 -0.73 2.65 1.69
N VAL A 140 -0.69 3.52 0.66
CA VAL A 140 -1.20 3.21 -0.68
C VAL A 140 -0.45 2.03 -1.30
N SER A 141 0.88 2.12 -1.37
CA SER A 141 1.71 1.09 -1.99
C SER A 141 1.72 -0.21 -1.19
N SER A 142 1.70 -0.16 0.15
CA SER A 142 1.56 -1.35 1.00
C SER A 142 0.21 -2.03 0.82
N SER A 143 -0.88 -1.26 0.69
CA SER A 143 -2.21 -1.83 0.41
C SER A 143 -2.22 -2.55 -0.93
N LEU A 144 -1.57 -1.96 -1.95
CA LEU A 144 -1.38 -2.61 -3.24
C LEU A 144 -0.53 -3.88 -3.12
N LEU A 145 0.59 -3.83 -2.39
CA LEU A 145 1.47 -4.97 -2.14
C LEU A 145 0.71 -6.15 -1.53
N MET A 146 -0.11 -5.90 -0.50
CA MET A 146 -0.94 -6.93 0.13
C MET A 146 -1.98 -7.49 -0.83
N GLY A 147 -2.59 -6.64 -1.67
CA GLY A 147 -3.47 -7.07 -2.76
C GLY A 147 -2.78 -7.96 -3.79
N LEU A 148 -1.57 -7.60 -4.21
CA LEU A 148 -0.78 -8.35 -5.17
C LEU A 148 -0.33 -9.70 -4.60
N LEU A 149 0.09 -9.73 -3.33
CA LEU A 149 0.40 -10.96 -2.61
C LEU A 149 -0.80 -11.88 -2.56
N ALA A 150 -1.95 -11.39 -2.08
CA ALA A 150 -3.19 -12.15 -2.06
C ALA A 150 -3.57 -12.65 -3.46
N LYS A 151 -3.48 -11.81 -4.50
CA LYS A 151 -3.72 -12.21 -5.89
C LYS A 151 -2.80 -13.35 -6.33
N SER A 152 -1.50 -13.23 -6.05
CA SER A 152 -0.48 -14.17 -6.49
C SER A 152 -0.62 -15.56 -5.86
N LEU A 153 -1.24 -15.66 -4.67
CA LEU A 153 -1.48 -16.91 -3.98
C LEU A 153 -2.60 -17.73 -4.65
N PHE A 154 -3.60 -17.07 -5.23
CA PHE A 154 -4.78 -17.72 -5.82
C PHE A 154 -4.80 -17.68 -7.35
N ALA A 155 -3.89 -16.97 -7.99
CA ALA A 155 -3.81 -16.90 -9.44
C ALA A 155 -3.18 -18.19 -10.02
N GLU A 156 -3.98 -18.98 -10.74
CA GLU A 156 -3.48 -20.13 -11.52
C GLU A 156 -2.80 -19.67 -12.81
N ARG A 157 -3.39 -18.68 -13.51
CA ARG A 157 -2.86 -18.08 -14.73
C ARG A 157 -2.15 -16.76 -14.42
N SER A 158 -1.01 -16.53 -15.05
CA SER A 158 -0.20 -15.30 -14.90
C SER A 158 0.34 -15.07 -13.48
N ARG A 159 0.50 -16.13 -12.67
CA ARG A 159 1.08 -16.04 -11.32
C ARG A 159 2.41 -15.29 -11.30
N TRP A 160 3.29 -15.59 -12.27
CA TRP A 160 4.59 -14.95 -12.41
C TRP A 160 4.51 -13.44 -12.63
N PHE A 161 3.54 -12.97 -13.42
CA PHE A 161 3.32 -11.53 -13.62
C PHE A 161 3.01 -10.84 -12.28
N TRP A 162 2.08 -11.40 -11.50
CA TRP A 162 1.74 -10.85 -10.19
C TRP A 162 2.91 -10.93 -9.21
N LEU A 163 3.66 -12.03 -9.22
CA LEU A 163 4.86 -12.19 -8.39
C LEU A 163 5.97 -11.22 -8.75
N THR A 164 6.11 -10.80 -10.01
CA THR A 164 7.07 -9.75 -10.40
C THR A 164 6.66 -8.38 -9.89
N LEU A 165 5.36 -8.09 -9.82
CA LEU A 165 4.87 -6.80 -9.30
C LEU A 165 5.06 -6.65 -7.79
N VAL A 166 5.12 -7.75 -7.03
CA VAL A 166 5.34 -7.75 -5.58
C VAL A 166 6.68 -7.08 -5.20
N PRO A 167 7.87 -7.56 -5.63
CA PRO A 167 9.14 -6.95 -5.26
C PRO A 167 9.30 -5.53 -5.82
N LEU A 168 8.69 -5.21 -6.98
CA LEU A 168 8.69 -3.84 -7.51
C LEU A 168 7.90 -2.88 -6.60
N THR A 169 6.74 -3.31 -6.15
CA THR A 169 5.90 -2.52 -5.23
C THR A 169 6.56 -2.40 -3.86
N ALA A 170 7.21 -3.47 -3.39
CA ALA A 170 7.99 -3.47 -2.15
C ALA A 170 9.16 -2.48 -2.20
N PHE A 171 9.96 -2.56 -3.26
CA PHE A 171 11.07 -1.63 -3.50
C PHE A 171 10.58 -0.17 -3.53
N LEU A 172 9.48 0.10 -4.23
CA LEU A 172 8.88 1.44 -4.28
C LEU A 172 8.40 1.91 -2.90
N THR A 173 7.78 1.02 -2.12
CA THR A 173 7.26 1.31 -0.77
C THR A 173 8.39 1.72 0.17
N GLY A 174 9.48 0.95 0.19
CA GLY A 174 10.66 1.25 0.99
C GLY A 174 11.36 2.56 0.60
N GLY A 175 11.22 2.99 -0.65
CA GLY A 175 11.78 4.26 -1.13
C GLY A 175 11.08 5.53 -0.63
N PHE A 176 9.93 5.42 0.03
CA PHE A 176 9.19 6.57 0.55
C PHE A 176 9.67 7.02 1.93
N SER A 177 9.99 6.08 2.82
CA SER A 177 10.52 6.37 4.16
C SER A 177 11.13 5.14 4.83
N GLU A 178 12.01 5.38 5.80
CA GLU A 178 12.59 4.34 6.65
C GLU A 178 11.52 3.61 7.48
N ILE A 179 10.50 4.36 7.93
CA ILE A 179 9.35 3.83 8.66
C ILE A 179 8.52 2.90 7.77
N ALA A 180 8.37 3.23 6.47
CA ALA A 180 7.71 2.35 5.52
C ALA A 180 8.43 1.00 5.41
N VAL A 181 9.77 1.01 5.31
CA VAL A 181 10.57 -0.23 5.29
C VAL A 181 10.33 -1.08 6.54
N VAL A 182 10.38 -0.48 7.73
CA VAL A 182 10.17 -1.22 9.00
C VAL A 182 8.75 -1.80 9.06
N THR A 183 7.75 -1.01 8.67
CA THR A 183 6.34 -1.43 8.67
C THR A 183 6.12 -2.57 7.67
N GLU A 184 6.69 -2.45 6.47
CA GLU A 184 6.63 -3.47 5.44
C GLU A 184 7.31 -4.77 5.88
N LEU A 185 8.51 -4.70 6.45
CA LEU A 185 9.20 -5.87 7.01
C LEU A 185 8.36 -6.55 8.09
N ALA A 186 7.72 -5.79 8.98
CA ALA A 186 6.84 -6.34 10.00
C ALA A 186 5.61 -7.02 9.38
N MET A 187 4.93 -6.38 8.42
CA MET A 187 3.76 -6.93 7.74
C MET A 187 4.10 -8.24 6.98
N LEU A 188 5.18 -8.24 6.20
CA LEU A 188 5.63 -9.41 5.45
C LEU A 188 6.12 -10.52 6.37
N GLY A 189 6.86 -10.17 7.43
CA GLY A 189 7.34 -11.11 8.44
C GLY A 189 6.21 -11.81 9.19
N LEU A 190 5.19 -11.06 9.61
CA LEU A 190 3.99 -11.61 10.24
C LEU A 190 3.19 -12.49 9.27
N THR A 191 3.07 -12.08 8.01
CA THR A 191 2.40 -12.87 6.97
C THR A 191 3.12 -14.20 6.73
N LEU A 192 4.46 -14.18 6.64
CA LEU A 192 5.28 -15.38 6.52
C LEU A 192 5.10 -16.29 7.75
N LEU A 193 5.17 -15.73 8.95
CA LEU A 193 4.98 -16.48 10.20
C LEU A 193 3.61 -17.16 10.23
N ALA A 194 2.54 -16.43 9.90
CA ALA A 194 1.18 -16.98 9.82
C ALA A 194 1.11 -18.14 8.81
N MET A 195 1.72 -18.01 7.63
CA MET A 195 1.76 -19.09 6.64
C MET A 195 2.52 -20.33 7.14
N LEU A 196 3.64 -20.15 7.85
CA LEU A 196 4.42 -21.25 8.41
C LEU A 196 3.63 -22.01 9.49
N ILE A 197 2.90 -21.29 10.35
CA ILE A 197 2.02 -21.88 11.36
C ILE A 197 0.91 -22.70 10.69
N MET A 198 0.19 -22.09 9.73
CA MET A 198 -0.91 -22.77 9.01
C MET A 198 -0.45 -24.01 8.24
N LYS A 199 0.77 -24.00 7.66
CA LYS A 199 1.35 -25.16 6.96
C LYS A 199 1.60 -26.33 7.92
N LYS A 200 2.08 -26.04 9.15
CA LYS A 200 2.33 -27.05 10.19
C LYS A 200 1.01 -27.71 10.61
N ASP A 201 -0.04 -26.92 10.79
CA ASP A 201 -1.35 -27.43 11.21
C ASP A 201 -2.00 -28.31 10.14
N LYS A 202 -1.91 -27.93 8.86
CA LYS A 202 -2.41 -28.75 7.74
C LYS A 202 -1.68 -30.09 7.65
N LYS A 203 -0.36 -30.09 7.83
CA LYS A 203 0.46 -31.31 7.83
C LYS A 203 0.11 -32.22 9.01
N ARG A 204 -0.10 -31.66 10.20
CA ARG A 204 -0.52 -32.40 11.40
C ARG A 204 -1.92 -33.00 11.25
N SER A 205 -2.87 -32.25 10.71
CA SER A 205 -4.22 -32.74 10.42
C SER A 205 -4.22 -33.88 9.41
N PHE A 206 -3.37 -33.81 8.37
CA PHE A 206 -3.24 -34.88 7.37
C PHE A 206 -2.70 -36.18 7.99
N TYR A 207 -1.65 -36.10 8.82
CA TYR A 207 -1.14 -37.30 9.51
C TYR A 207 -2.15 -37.89 10.51
N LEU A 208 -2.93 -37.05 11.21
CA LEU A 208 -3.97 -37.54 12.12
C LEU A 208 -5.11 -38.23 11.37
N SER A 209 -5.53 -37.72 10.20
CA SER A 209 -6.55 -38.39 9.38
C SER A 209 -6.04 -39.71 8.81
N ASP A 210 -4.77 -39.76 8.38
CA ASP A 210 -4.15 -40.96 7.80
C ASP A 210 -3.96 -42.06 8.87
N TRP A 211 -3.57 -41.68 10.10
CA TRP A 211 -3.47 -42.59 11.25
C TRP A 211 -4.85 -43.15 11.65
N LEU A 212 -5.87 -42.30 11.78
CA LEU A 212 -7.24 -42.74 12.09
C LEU A 212 -7.85 -43.65 10.99
N SER A 213 -7.53 -43.43 9.71
CA SER A 213 -7.96 -44.33 8.64
C SER A 213 -7.19 -45.65 8.61
N SER A 214 -5.93 -45.66 9.03
CA SER A 214 -5.10 -46.87 9.12
C SER A 214 -5.59 -47.80 10.23
N ASP A 215 -5.99 -47.25 11.37
CA ASP A 215 -6.53 -48.03 12.49
C ASP A 215 -7.96 -48.54 12.22
N ALA A 216 -8.74 -47.85 11.39
CA ALA A 216 -10.08 -48.29 10.98
C ALA A 216 -10.05 -49.54 10.07
N VAL A 217 -8.96 -49.76 9.32
CA VAL A 217 -8.77 -50.95 8.46
C VAL A 217 -8.37 -52.20 9.28
N LEU A 218 -7.84 -52.03 10.49
CA LEU A 218 -7.49 -53.13 11.41
C LEU A 218 -8.66 -53.61 12.27
N LEU A 219 -9.83 -52.96 12.18
CA LEU A 219 -11.04 -53.26 12.97
C LEU A 219 -12.24 -53.73 12.12
N SER A 220 -12.07 -53.96 10.82
CA SER A 220 -13.08 -54.64 9.99
C SER A 220 -12.86 -56.16 10.04
N PRO A 221 -13.80 -56.96 10.56
CA PRO A 221 -13.71 -58.42 10.61
C PRO A 221 -13.76 -59.09 9.24
#